data_AF-M1M9B6-F1
#
_entry.id   AF-M1M9B6-F1
#
_cell.length_a   1.000
_cell.length_b   1.000
_cell.length_c   1.000
_cell.angle_alpha   90.00
_cell.angle_beta   90.00
_cell.angle_gamma   90.00
#
_symmetry.space_group_name_H-M   'P 1'
#
loop_
_entity.id
_entity.type
_entity.pdbx_description
1 polymer ?
#
loop_
_entity_poly.entity_id
_entity_poly.type
_entity_poly.pdbx_seq_one_letter_code
_entity_poly.pdbx_strand_id
1 'polypeptide(L)'
;MINELINLINNMLVENFPSTKVYLSKTEKDFIRPSFFIRYITSRQKDLNRNSYLNVITIKIIYFPPLDELMNVDLVSQNEVFDKMREIFSSGYIKVLDRAAKIRKLRGRTKNTEIHLKLKIDFTQDRSFNTPESPKADKVKFNF
;
A
#
# COMPACT_ATOMS: atom_id res chain seq x y z
N MET A 1 -9.00 -5.13 4.94
CA MET A 1 -8.10 -5.24 3.77
C MET A 1 -7.33 -3.94 3.51
N ILE A 2 -7.95 -2.79 3.22
CA ILE A 2 -7.20 -1.52 3.09
C ILE A 2 -6.48 -1.15 4.40
N ASN A 3 -7.17 -1.28 5.54
CA ASN A 3 -6.57 -1.02 6.86
C ASN A 3 -5.39 -1.96 7.15
N GLU A 4 -5.53 -3.26 6.88
CA GLU A 4 -4.43 -4.23 6.99
C GLU A 4 -3.22 -3.86 6.14
N LEU A 5 -3.46 -3.41 4.91
CA LEU A 5 -2.38 -2.97 4.03
C LEU A 5 -1.70 -1.70 4.57
N ILE A 6 -2.46 -0.75 5.12
CA ILE A 6 -1.90 0.45 5.75
C ILE A 6 -1.09 0.08 6.99
N ASN A 7 -1.60 -0.80 7.85
CA ASN A 7 -0.92 -1.28 9.04
C ASN A 7 0.38 -2.00 8.68
N LEU A 8 0.37 -2.81 7.63
CA LEU A 8 1.56 -3.49 7.17
C LEU A 8 2.61 -2.52 6.62
N ILE A 9 2.21 -1.55 5.81
CA ILE A 9 3.12 -0.50 5.33
C ILE A 9 3.68 0.29 6.52
N ASN A 10 2.85 0.59 7.52
CA ASN A 10 3.29 1.23 8.76
C ASN A 10 4.38 0.40 9.46
N ASN A 11 4.13 -0.90 9.67
CA ASN A 11 5.10 -1.79 10.31
C ASN A 11 6.42 -1.85 9.52
N MET A 12 6.35 -2.00 8.19
CA MET A 12 7.55 -1.99 7.34
C MET A 12 8.36 -0.69 7.47
N LEU A 13 7.68 0.46 7.62
CA LEU A 13 8.36 1.74 7.85
C LEU A 13 8.95 1.83 9.25
N VAL A 14 8.22 1.43 10.29
CA VAL A 14 8.70 1.46 11.69
C VAL A 14 9.88 0.51 11.89
N GLU A 15 9.88 -0.67 11.27
CA GLU A 15 11.00 -1.62 11.32
C GLU A 15 12.29 -1.03 10.73
N ASN A 16 12.18 -0.24 9.66
CA ASN A 16 13.31 0.34 8.96
C ASN A 16 13.71 1.74 9.48
N PHE A 17 12.78 2.42 10.14
CA PHE A 17 12.91 3.78 10.68
C PHE A 17 12.30 3.86 12.10
N PRO A 18 12.86 3.14 13.09
CA PRO A 18 12.25 2.97 14.41
C PRO A 18 12.10 4.28 15.20
N SER A 19 12.92 5.28 14.89
CA SER A 19 12.89 6.61 15.52
C SER A 19 11.95 7.60 14.84
N THR A 20 11.27 7.22 13.74
CA THR A 20 10.46 8.13 12.93
C THR A 20 8.96 7.86 13.13
N LYS A 21 8.20 8.88 13.54
CA LYS A 21 6.75 8.75 13.73
C LYS A 21 6.03 8.57 12.40
N VAL A 22 5.02 7.69 12.36
CA VAL A 22 4.17 7.46 11.19
C VAL A 22 2.75 7.91 11.48
N TYR A 23 2.23 8.82 10.66
CA TYR A 23 0.90 9.40 10.77
C TYR A 23 -0.07 8.76 9.75
N LEU A 24 -1.29 8.44 10.18
CA LEU A 24 -2.34 7.83 9.33
C LEU A 24 -3.50 8.79 9.03
N SER A 25 -3.72 9.79 9.86
CA SER A 25 -4.77 10.80 9.71
C SER A 25 -4.17 12.20 9.70
N LYS A 26 -4.86 13.13 9.04
CA LYS A 26 -4.40 14.51 8.88
C LYS A 26 -4.87 15.35 10.07
N THR A 27 -4.49 14.95 11.28
CA THR A 27 -4.86 15.71 12.48
C THR A 27 -3.88 15.43 13.60
N GLU A 28 -2.77 16.16 13.65
CA GLU A 28 -2.17 16.48 14.93
C GLU A 28 -1.74 17.95 14.87
N LYS A 29 -2.17 18.72 15.87
CA LYS A 29 -1.65 20.05 16.18
C LYS A 29 -0.13 20.02 16.43
N ASP A 30 0.42 18.80 16.58
CA ASP A 30 1.79 18.44 16.93
C ASP A 30 2.44 17.60 15.81
N PHE A 31 2.41 18.12 14.58
CA PHE A 31 3.15 17.51 13.48
C PHE A 31 4.67 17.68 13.70
N ILE A 32 5.37 16.59 13.99
CA ILE A 32 6.81 16.60 14.29
C ILE A 32 7.58 16.05 13.10
N ARG A 33 8.71 16.69 12.77
CA ARG A 33 9.70 16.21 11.79
C ARG A 33 10.89 15.60 12.55
N PRO A 34 11.49 14.50 12.08
CA PRO A 34 11.12 13.75 10.88
C PRO A 34 9.89 12.85 11.09
N SER A 35 9.10 12.67 10.04
CA SER A 35 7.94 11.77 10.10
C SER A 35 7.48 11.24 8.75
N PHE A 36 6.74 10.14 8.77
CA PHE A 36 6.02 9.60 7.63
C PHE A 36 4.53 9.90 7.72
N PHE A 37 3.87 10.02 6.58
CA PHE A 37 2.43 10.09 6.45
C PHE A 37 1.94 9.12 5.39
N ILE A 38 1.10 8.17 5.80
CA ILE A 38 0.49 7.18 4.90
C ILE A 38 -0.92 7.64 4.55
N ARG A 39 -1.21 7.73 3.26
CA ARG A 39 -2.52 8.12 2.74
C ARG A 39 -3.03 7.14 1.70
N TYR A 40 -4.22 6.61 1.94
CA TYR A 40 -5.02 5.96 0.91
C TYR A 40 -5.50 7.00 -0.12
N ILE A 41 -5.31 6.70 -1.41
CA ILE A 41 -5.71 7.58 -2.51
C ILE A 41 -6.98 7.07 -3.21
N THR A 42 -6.98 5.82 -3.65
CA THR A 42 -8.08 5.22 -4.40
C THR A 42 -7.94 3.70 -4.45
N SER A 43 -9.05 3.01 -4.67
CA SER A 43 -9.13 1.59 -5.01
C SER A 43 -10.02 1.48 -6.24
N ARG A 44 -9.63 0.61 -7.17
CA ARG A 44 -10.45 0.27 -8.34
C ARG A 44 -10.56 -1.23 -8.45
N GLN A 45 -11.79 -1.72 -8.49
CA GLN A 45 -12.07 -3.11 -8.75
C GLN A 45 -12.14 -3.36 -10.26
N LYS A 46 -11.54 -4.46 -10.70
CA LYS A 46 -11.63 -4.98 -12.05
C LYS A 46 -12.02 -6.45 -11.97
N ASP A 47 -12.97 -6.85 -12.78
CA ASP A 47 -13.37 -8.25 -12.86
C ASP A 47 -12.25 -9.10 -13.47
N LEU A 48 -11.92 -10.20 -12.80
CA LEU A 48 -10.92 -11.17 -13.28
C LEU A 48 -11.63 -12.37 -13.92
N ASN A 49 -12.58 -12.96 -13.19
CA ASN A 49 -13.47 -14.02 -13.67
C ASN A 49 -14.77 -14.04 -12.83
N ARG A 50 -15.63 -15.03 -13.07
CA ARG A 50 -16.89 -15.21 -12.33
C ARG A 50 -16.71 -15.23 -10.82
N ASN A 51 -15.62 -15.82 -10.34
CA ASN A 51 -15.40 -16.10 -8.92
C ASN A 51 -14.43 -15.13 -8.25
N SER A 52 -13.76 -14.25 -8.99
CA SER A 52 -12.73 -13.38 -8.45
C SER A 52 -12.66 -12.02 -9.13
N TYR A 53 -12.11 -11.06 -8.40
CA TYR A 53 -11.84 -9.73 -8.88
C TYR A 53 -10.46 -9.27 -8.44
N LEU A 54 -9.89 -8.36 -9.22
CA LEU A 54 -8.64 -7.68 -8.93
C LEU A 54 -8.95 -6.30 -8.35
N ASN A 55 -8.48 -6.03 -7.15
CA ASN A 55 -8.51 -4.71 -6.53
C ASN A 55 -7.16 -4.03 -6.74
N VAL A 56 -7.17 -2.91 -7.45
CA VAL A 56 -6.00 -2.06 -7.71
C VAL A 56 -6.03 -0.88 -6.75
N ILE A 57 -5.22 -0.97 -5.70
CA ILE A 57 -5.16 0.01 -4.60
C ILE A 57 -4.00 0.97 -4.85
N THR A 58 -4.22 2.26 -4.65
CA THR A 58 -3.17 3.29 -4.69
C THR A 58 -2.98 3.90 -3.32
N ILE A 59 -1.76 3.79 -2.80
CA ILE A 59 -1.34 4.39 -1.54
C ILE A 59 -0.23 5.40 -1.82
N LYS A 60 -0.23 6.50 -1.07
CA LYS A 60 0.84 7.49 -1.07
C LYS A 60 1.48 7.52 0.30
N ILE A 61 2.80 7.43 0.34
CA ILE A 61 3.62 7.64 1.53
C ILE A 61 4.35 8.97 1.32
N ILE A 62 4.36 9.82 2.33
CA ILE A 62 5.08 11.09 2.33
C ILE A 62 6.08 11.04 3.48
N TYR A 63 7.34 11.32 3.21
CA TYR A 63 8.33 11.53 4.26
C TYR A 63 8.67 13.01 4.36
N PHE A 64 8.68 13.48 5.59
CA PHE A 64 9.02 14.84 5.98
C PHE A 64 10.37 14.78 6.69
N PRO A 65 11.49 15.08 6.01
CA PRO A 65 12.82 15.16 6.60
C PRO A 65 12.91 16.25 7.69
N PRO A 66 13.93 16.19 8.55
CA PRO A 66 14.28 17.29 9.44
C PRO A 66 14.65 18.53 8.60
N LEU A 67 14.43 19.71 9.20
CA LEU A 67 14.81 20.99 8.62
C LEU A 67 15.93 21.60 9.46
N ASP A 68 16.86 22.29 8.83
CA ASP A 68 17.85 23.11 9.52
C ASP A 68 17.23 24.45 9.98
N GLU A 69 18.04 25.28 10.66
CA GLU A 69 17.63 26.61 11.13
C GLU A 69 17.19 27.56 10.01
N LEU A 70 17.62 27.28 8.77
CA LEU A 70 17.30 28.04 7.56
C LEU A 70 16.16 27.39 6.76
N MET A 71 15.46 26.41 7.32
CA MET A 71 14.36 25.67 6.69
C MET A 71 14.76 24.85 5.44
N ASN A 72 16.05 24.53 5.29
CA ASN A 72 16.55 23.65 4.25
C ASN A 72 16.55 22.20 4.72
N VAL A 73 16.50 21.31 3.73
CA VAL A 73 16.68 19.88 3.93
C VAL A 73 18.09 19.53 3.50
N ASP A 74 18.75 18.71 4.30
CA ASP A 74 19.96 18.04 3.85
C ASP A 74 19.60 17.05 2.72
N LEU A 75 20.06 17.38 1.51
CA LEU A 75 19.77 16.62 0.30
C LEU A 75 20.39 15.22 0.34
N VAL A 76 21.53 15.05 1.04
CA VAL A 76 22.21 13.75 1.12
C VAL A 76 21.36 12.79 1.95
N SER A 77 21.01 13.16 3.19
CA SER A 77 20.12 12.34 4.02
C SER A 77 18.74 12.16 3.40
N GLN A 78 18.20 13.15 2.69
CA GLN A 78 16.94 13.01 1.96
C GLN A 78 17.02 11.92 0.88
N ASN A 79 18.11 11.87 0.11
CA ASN A 79 18.30 10.86 -0.92
C ASN A 79 18.54 9.46 -0.32
N GLU A 80 19.27 9.35 0.79
CA GLU A 80 19.45 8.09 1.50
C GLU A 80 18.12 7.51 2.00
N VAL A 81 17.27 8.35 2.60
CA VAL A 81 15.92 7.93 3.00
C VAL A 81 15.09 7.55 1.77
N PHE A 82 15.22 8.27 0.66
CA PHE A 82 14.52 7.94 -0.57
C PHE A 82 14.89 6.56 -1.11
N ASP A 83 16.19 6.25 -1.17
CA ASP A 83 16.68 4.96 -1.66
C ASP A 83 16.29 3.83 -0.73
N LYS A 84 16.42 4.02 0.59
CA LYS A 84 15.96 3.04 1.59
C LYS A 84 14.45 2.80 1.49
N MET A 85 13.65 3.86 1.33
CA MET A 85 12.21 3.71 1.09
C MET A 85 11.92 2.88 -0.16
N ARG A 86 12.69 3.06 -1.25
CA ARG A 86 12.50 2.27 -2.47
C ARG A 86 12.89 0.82 -2.27
N GLU A 87 13.97 0.57 -1.55
CA GLU A 87 14.47 -0.77 -1.23
C GLU A 87 13.44 -1.58 -0.42
N ILE A 88 12.82 -0.98 0.60
CA ILE A 88 11.76 -1.61 1.41
C ILE A 88 10.62 -2.16 0.55
N PHE A 89 10.27 -1.44 -0.52
CA PHE A 89 9.17 -1.81 -1.43
C PHE A 89 9.67 -2.38 -2.77
N SER A 90 10.94 -2.79 -2.85
CA SER A 90 11.56 -3.32 -4.08
C SER A 90 11.27 -4.79 -4.34
N SER A 91 10.85 -5.54 -3.31
CA SER A 91 10.54 -6.99 -3.37
C SER A 91 9.49 -7.37 -4.43
N GLY A 92 8.72 -6.40 -4.93
CA GLY A 92 7.69 -6.60 -5.95
C GLY A 92 6.38 -7.19 -5.42
N TYR A 93 6.35 -7.67 -4.17
CA TYR A 93 5.14 -8.14 -3.50
C TYR A 93 5.17 -7.86 -2.00
N ILE A 94 3.98 -7.77 -1.40
CA ILE A 94 3.76 -7.55 0.03
C ILE A 94 2.79 -8.63 0.52
N LYS A 95 3.14 -9.35 1.59
CA LYS A 95 2.24 -10.37 2.18
C LYS A 95 1.23 -9.70 3.11
N VAL A 96 -0.03 -9.62 2.69
CA VAL A 96 -1.14 -9.06 3.49
C VAL A 96 -2.02 -10.21 3.96
N LEU A 97 -2.00 -10.51 5.26
CA LEU A 97 -2.64 -11.70 5.85
C LEU A 97 -2.12 -12.98 5.15
N ASP A 98 -3.02 -13.81 4.62
CA ASP A 98 -2.70 -15.06 3.95
C ASP A 98 -2.50 -14.91 2.43
N ARG A 99 -2.41 -13.68 1.91
CA ARG A 99 -2.35 -13.40 0.46
C ARG A 99 -1.15 -12.54 0.09
N ALA A 100 -0.55 -12.83 -1.06
CA ALA A 100 0.48 -11.99 -1.65
C ALA A 100 -0.16 -10.88 -2.51
N ALA A 101 0.07 -9.63 -2.15
CA ALA A 101 -0.32 -8.45 -2.92
C ALA A 101 0.85 -8.01 -3.80
N LYS A 102 0.65 -7.92 -5.11
CA LYS A 102 1.73 -7.52 -6.04
C LYS A 102 1.89 -6.01 -6.05
N ILE A 103 3.11 -5.51 -5.88
CA ILE A 103 3.42 -4.09 -6.12
C ILE A 103 3.51 -3.91 -7.64
N ARG A 104 2.41 -3.48 -8.26
CA ARG A 104 2.38 -3.20 -9.71
C ARG A 104 3.27 -2.03 -10.07
N LYS A 105 3.33 -1.01 -9.21
CA LYS A 105 4.07 0.21 -9.51
C LYS A 105 4.59 0.90 -8.26
N LEU A 106 5.88 1.17 -8.26
CA LEU A 106 6.57 2.02 -7.30
C LEU A 106 7.00 3.30 -8.01
N ARG A 107 6.55 4.47 -7.54
CA ARG A 107 6.97 5.77 -8.08
C ARG A 107 7.35 6.70 -6.94
N GLY A 108 8.64 7.01 -6.85
CA GLY A 108 9.16 8.01 -5.94
C GLY A 108 9.41 9.34 -6.64
N ARG A 109 9.25 10.44 -5.92
CA ARG A 109 9.74 11.77 -6.31
C ARG A 109 10.05 12.59 -5.06
N THR A 110 11.13 13.34 -5.09
CA THR A 110 11.35 14.46 -4.17
C THR A 110 10.55 15.66 -4.69
N LYS A 111 9.90 16.39 -3.79
CA LYS A 111 9.21 17.65 -4.10
C LYS A 111 9.55 18.63 -2.99
N ASN A 112 10.39 19.61 -3.31
CA ASN A 112 10.89 20.59 -2.34
C ASN A 112 11.55 19.84 -1.15
N THR A 113 11.03 20.07 0.05
CA THR A 113 11.52 19.51 1.31
C THR A 113 10.83 18.18 1.68
N GLU A 114 10.15 17.52 0.75
CA GLU A 114 9.39 16.29 1.02
C GLU A 114 9.70 15.19 0.02
N ILE A 115 9.64 13.96 0.49
CA ILE A 115 9.68 12.78 -0.37
C ILE A 115 8.26 12.25 -0.53
N HIS A 116 7.85 12.01 -1.77
CA HIS A 116 6.60 11.36 -2.08
C HIS A 116 6.84 10.02 -2.76
N LEU A 117 6.38 8.96 -2.12
CA LEU A 117 6.33 7.63 -2.70
C LEU A 117 4.88 7.25 -3.01
N LYS A 118 4.62 6.75 -4.21
CA LYS A 118 3.32 6.25 -4.63
C LYS A 118 3.43 4.77 -4.97
N LEU A 119 2.63 3.98 -4.26
CA LEU A 119 2.49 2.55 -4.43
C LEU A 119 1.17 2.27 -5.16
N LYS A 120 1.23 1.46 -6.23
CA LYS A 120 0.05 0.80 -6.78
C LYS A 120 0.18 -0.68 -6.54
N ILE A 121 -0.82 -1.25 -5.87
CA ILE A 121 -0.82 -2.61 -5.38
C ILE A 121 -2.02 -3.33 -5.98
N ASP A 122 -1.75 -4.49 -6.54
CA ASP A 122 -2.71 -5.37 -7.19
C ASP A 122 -3.01 -6.52 -6.23
N PHE A 123 -4.29 -6.71 -5.89
CA PHE A 123 -4.75 -7.68 -4.92
C PHE A 123 -5.93 -8.49 -5.44
N THR A 124 -5.80 -9.82 -5.48
CA THR A 124 -6.85 -10.70 -5.98
C THR A 124 -7.74 -11.18 -4.84
N GLN A 125 -9.05 -11.05 -5.02
CA GLN A 125 -10.06 -11.43 -4.04
C GLN A 125 -11.13 -12.30 -4.67
N ASP A 126 -11.64 -13.24 -3.88
CA ASP A 126 -12.75 -14.10 -4.28
C ASP A 126 -14.07 -13.37 -4.02
N ARG A 127 -15.07 -13.64 -4.86
CA ARG A 127 -16.44 -13.16 -4.66
C ARG A 127 -17.14 -14.09 -3.68
N SER A 128 -17.68 -13.54 -2.61
CA SER A 128 -18.45 -14.28 -1.60
C SER A 128 -19.80 -14.81 -2.11
N PHE A 129 -20.25 -14.41 -3.29
CA PHE A 129 -21.60 -14.68 -3.82
C PHE A 129 -21.74 -15.96 -4.69
N ASN A 130 -20.66 -16.73 -4.94
CA ASN A 130 -20.78 -18.00 -5.69
C ASN A 130 -20.89 -19.22 -4.77
N THR A 131 -21.62 -19.12 -3.66
CA THR A 131 -22.25 -20.32 -3.12
C THR A 131 -23.28 -20.79 -4.15
N PRO A 132 -23.20 -22.02 -4.67
CA PRO A 132 -24.22 -22.50 -5.60
C PRO A 132 -25.56 -22.52 -4.87
N GLU A 133 -26.47 -21.61 -5.23
CA GLU A 133 -27.87 -21.65 -4.78
C GLU A 133 -28.63 -22.81 -5.43
N SER A 134 -28.12 -23.34 -6.53
CA SER A 134 -28.76 -24.42 -7.27
C SER A 134 -28.39 -25.78 -6.65
N PRO A 135 -29.37 -26.62 -6.31
CA PRO A 135 -29.10 -28.00 -5.91
C PRO A 135 -28.34 -28.72 -7.04
N LYS A 136 -27.39 -29.59 -6.68
CA LYS A 136 -26.70 -30.45 -7.66
C LYS A 136 -27.77 -31.26 -8.40
N ALA A 137 -27.76 -31.24 -9.73
CA ALA A 137 -28.65 -32.06 -10.53
C ALA A 137 -28.31 -33.55 -10.29
N ASP A 138 -29.29 -34.33 -9.83
CA ASP A 138 -29.06 -35.71 -9.41
C ASP A 138 -28.73 -36.64 -10.58
N LYS A 139 -29.49 -36.61 -11.68
CA LYS A 139 -29.28 -37.46 -12.86
C LYS A 139 -29.77 -36.79 -14.15
N VAL A 140 -28.91 -36.75 -15.17
CA VAL A 140 -29.29 -36.38 -16.53
C VAL A 140 -29.62 -37.66 -17.28
N LYS A 141 -30.88 -37.83 -17.71
CA LYS A 141 -31.26 -38.91 -18.64
C LYS A 141 -30.99 -38.43 -20.06
N PHE A 142 -30.02 -39.05 -20.72
CA PHE A 142 -29.85 -38.92 -22.17
C PHE A 142 -30.75 -39.94 -22.85
N ASN A 143 -31.70 -39.46 -23.65
CA ASN A 143 -32.40 -40.31 -24.61
C ASN A 143 -31.55 -40.29 -25.89
N PHE A 144 -30.97 -41.44 -26.22
CA PHE A 144 -30.36 -41.70 -27.53
C PHE A 144 -31.45 -42.13 -28.52
#